data_AF-A0A922K552-F1
#
_entry.id   AF-A0A922K552-F1
#
_cell.length_a   1.000
_cell.length_b   1.000
_cell.length_c   1.000
_cell.angle_alpha   90.00
_cell.angle_beta   90.00
_cell.angle_gamma   90.00
#
_symmetry.space_group_name_H-M   'P 1'
#
loop_
_entity.id
_entity.type
_entity.pdbx_description
1 polymer ?
#
loop_
_entity_poly.entity_id
_entity_poly.type
_entity_poly.pdbx_seq_one_letter_code
_entity_poly.pdbx_strand_id
1 'polypeptide(L)'
;MLWQKKGQLKNIIDPILVGNIKPSSLRIFGVIVEKCLKAFSIERPTMHDALYYLNYALRLQQTGMPKEPFEESTTTTITSLELQLPVVLNFPVHEDDGAPIGGDDSSDIEISEV
;
A
#
# COMPACT_ATOMS: atom_id res chain seq x y z
N MET A 1 6.98 -8.60 6.34
CA MET A 1 8.35 -8.26 5.87
C MET A 1 9.26 -8.04 7.08
N LEU A 2 10.33 -8.82 7.30
CA LEU A 2 11.08 -8.82 8.57
C LEU A 2 11.72 -7.46 8.91
N TRP A 3 12.32 -6.80 7.92
CA TRP A 3 13.05 -5.54 8.10
C TRP A 3 12.14 -4.37 8.43
N GLN A 4 10.92 -4.34 7.87
CA GLN A 4 9.92 -3.33 8.19
C GLN A 4 9.44 -3.49 9.64
N LYS A 5 9.16 -4.71 10.09
CA LYS A 5 8.71 -4.98 11.47
C LYS A 5 9.76 -4.60 12.50
N LYS A 6 11.05 -4.74 12.13
CA LYS A 6 12.20 -4.32 12.95
C LYS A 6 12.51 -2.83 12.85
N GLY A 7 11.83 -2.05 12.01
CA GLY A 7 12.16 -0.65 11.75
C GLY A 7 13.54 -0.45 11.10
N GLN A 8 14.09 -1.50 10.48
CA GLN A 8 15.46 -1.56 9.95
C GLN A 8 15.48 -1.60 8.42
N LEU A 9 14.53 -0.95 7.76
CA LEU A 9 14.43 -0.93 6.29
C LEU A 9 15.70 -0.37 5.61
N LYS A 10 16.47 0.46 6.33
CA LYS A 10 17.77 0.99 5.90
C LYS A 10 18.80 -0.07 5.51
N ASN A 11 18.70 -1.28 6.05
CA ASN A 11 19.66 -2.36 5.81
C ASN A 11 19.43 -3.11 4.49
N ILE A 12 18.29 -2.87 3.83
CA ILE A 12 17.92 -3.51 2.56
C ILE A 12 17.73 -2.50 1.43
N ILE A 13 18.13 -1.25 1.64
CA ILE A 13 18.10 -0.23 0.60
C ILE A 13 19.17 -0.59 -0.43
N ASP A 14 18.85 -0.38 -1.70
CA ASP A 14 19.83 -0.44 -2.78
C ASP A 14 21.05 0.44 -2.47
N PRO A 15 22.29 -0.08 -2.56
CA PRO A 15 23.51 0.69 -2.31
C PRO A 15 23.56 2.06 -2.99
N ILE A 16 23.01 2.21 -4.20
CA ILE A 16 23.02 3.48 -4.93
C ILE A 16 22.04 4.51 -4.36
N LEU A 17 21.02 4.06 -3.63
CA LEU A 17 19.97 4.90 -3.06
C LEU A 17 20.24 5.25 -1.58
N VAL A 18 21.27 4.66 -0.97
CA VAL A 18 21.66 4.95 0.42
C VAL A 18 21.94 6.44 0.57
N GLY A 19 21.36 7.05 1.61
CA GLY A 19 21.51 8.49 1.90
C GLY A 19 20.63 9.42 1.05
N ASN A 20 20.07 8.94 -0.06
CA ASN A 20 19.23 9.75 -0.96
C ASN A 20 17.73 9.67 -0.63
N ILE A 21 17.30 8.67 0.15
CA ILE A 21 15.89 8.47 0.53
C ILE A 21 15.61 9.09 1.91
N LYS A 22 14.55 9.89 2.01
CA LYS A 22 14.07 10.42 3.28
C LYS A 22 13.43 9.29 4.11
N PRO A 23 13.71 9.21 5.42
CA PRO A 23 13.23 8.11 6.26
C PRO A 23 11.70 8.04 6.35
N SER A 24 11.01 9.19 6.31
CA SER A 24 9.54 9.25 6.35
C SER A 24 8.91 8.60 5.11
N SER A 25 9.45 8.90 3.92
CA SER A 25 9.02 8.28 2.66
C SER A 25 9.28 6.78 2.68
N LEU A 26 10.50 6.38 3.07
CA LEU A 26 10.91 4.98 3.13
C LEU A 26 10.01 4.15 4.07
N ARG A 27 9.59 4.73 5.20
CA ARG A 27 8.70 4.07 6.14
C ARG A 27 7.34 3.74 5.51
N ILE A 28 6.72 4.72 4.86
CA ILE A 28 5.43 4.52 4.18
C ILE A 28 5.57 3.49 3.07
N PHE A 29 6.64 3.58 2.28
CA PHE A 29 6.92 2.61 1.23
C PHE A 29 7.03 1.18 1.78
N GLY A 30 7.76 0.98 2.89
CA GLY A 30 7.88 -0.32 3.53
C GLY A 30 6.54 -0.88 4.04
N VAL A 31 5.66 -0.02 4.56
CA VAL A 31 4.32 -0.42 5.02
C VAL A 31 3.46 -0.92 3.85
N ILE A 32 3.42 -0.21 2.73
CA ILE A 32 2.61 -0.63 1.59
C ILE A 32 3.17 -1.92 0.95
N VAL A 33 4.49 -2.02 0.80
CA VAL A 33 5.14 -3.24 0.31
C VAL A 33 4.83 -4.44 1.20
N GLU A 34 4.81 -4.27 2.53
CA GLU A 34 4.40 -5.35 3.43
C GLU A 34 2.97 -5.83 3.16
N LYS A 35 2.02 -4.91 2.96
CA LYS A 35 0.63 -5.26 2.66
C LYS A 35 0.51 -5.96 1.30
N CYS A 36 1.20 -5.48 0.28
CA CYS A 36 1.20 -6.10 -1.06
C CYS A 36 1.74 -7.54 -1.04
N LEU A 37 2.69 -7.84 -0.15
CA LEU A 37 3.33 -9.15 -0.03
C LEU A 37 2.61 -10.10 0.94
N LYS A 38 1.39 -9.79 1.37
CA LYS A 38 0.59 -10.69 2.22
C LYS A 38 0.24 -11.99 1.48
N ALA A 39 0.20 -13.09 2.23
CA ALA A 39 -0.11 -14.40 1.66
C ALA A 39 -1.54 -14.46 1.13
N PHE A 40 -2.49 -13.86 1.86
CA PHE A 40 -3.89 -13.83 1.51
C PHE A 40 -4.24 -12.59 0.68
N SER A 41 -4.92 -12.77 -0.44
CA SER A 41 -5.30 -11.68 -1.35
C SER A 41 -6.22 -10.65 -0.70
N ILE A 42 -7.06 -11.05 0.26
CA ILE A 42 -7.97 -10.14 0.99
C ILE A 42 -7.23 -9.13 1.87
N GLU A 43 -5.99 -9.42 2.28
CA GLU A 43 -5.15 -8.47 3.03
C GLU A 43 -4.33 -7.54 2.12
N ARG A 44 -4.26 -7.87 0.83
CA ARG A 44 -3.53 -7.04 -0.13
C ARG A 44 -4.36 -5.80 -0.45
N PRO A 45 -3.70 -4.64 -0.59
CA PRO A 45 -4.40 -3.41 -0.94
C PRO A 45 -4.97 -3.51 -2.35
N THR A 46 -6.05 -2.77 -2.61
CA THR A 46 -6.49 -2.54 -3.98
C THR A 46 -5.44 -1.71 -4.73
N MET A 47 -5.48 -1.75 -6.07
CA MET A 47 -4.56 -0.94 -6.88
C MET A 47 -4.70 0.56 -6.59
N HIS A 48 -5.94 1.02 -6.29
CA HIS A 48 -6.20 2.41 -5.92
C HIS A 48 -5.52 2.79 -4.60
N ASP A 49 -5.68 1.95 -3.56
CA ASP A 49 -5.03 2.18 -2.27
C ASP A 49 -3.50 2.17 -2.41
N ALA A 50 -2.95 1.21 -3.15
CA ALA A 50 -1.52 1.14 -3.41
C ALA A 50 -1.00 2.43 -4.04
N LEU A 51 -1.69 2.94 -5.07
CA LEU A 51 -1.35 4.19 -5.73
C LEU A 51 -1.42 5.39 -4.77
N TYR A 52 -2.42 5.42 -3.90
CA TYR A 52 -2.55 6.46 -2.87
C TYR A 52 -1.32 6.48 -1.93
N TYR A 53 -0.93 5.33 -1.38
CA TYR A 53 0.23 5.24 -0.49
C TYR A 53 1.54 5.58 -1.21
N LEU A 54 1.69 5.22 -2.48
CA LEU A 54 2.87 5.56 -3.28
C LEU A 54 2.96 7.07 -3.53
N ASN A 55 1.86 7.72 -3.90
CA ASN A 55 1.81 9.17 -4.04
C ASN A 55 2.13 9.88 -2.72
N TYR A 56 1.63 9.35 -1.60
CA TYR A 56 1.94 9.88 -0.28
C TYR A 56 3.43 9.72 0.07
N ALA A 57 4.02 8.55 -0.18
CA ALA A 57 5.46 8.33 0.00
C ALA A 57 6.30 9.28 -0.87
N LEU A 58 5.88 9.52 -2.11
CA LEU A 58 6.54 10.47 -3.00
C LEU A 58 6.46 11.91 -2.47
N ARG A 59 5.29 12.34 -2.00
CA ARG A 59 5.12 13.66 -1.36
C ARG A 59 6.06 13.83 -0.16
N LEU A 60 6.20 12.81 0.69
CA LEU A 60 7.16 12.84 1.80
C LEU A 60 8.62 12.90 1.34
N GLN A 61 8.94 12.29 0.19
CA GLN A 61 10.27 12.36 -0.41
C GLN A 61 10.56 13.76 -0.95
N GLN A 62 9.56 14.45 -1.51
CA GLN A 62 9.71 15.78 -2.13
C GLN A 62 9.64 16.91 -1.10
N THR A 63 8.65 16.90 -0.21
CA THR A 63 8.47 17.93 0.81
C THR A 63 9.53 17.77 1.89
N GLY A 64 10.36 18.80 2.11
CA GLY A 64 11.37 18.84 3.16
C GLY A 64 10.76 19.10 4.54
N MET A 65 9.72 18.36 4.96
CA MET A 65 9.24 18.53 6.34
C MET A 65 10.34 18.05 7.29
N PRO A 66 10.89 18.94 8.14
CA PRO A 66 11.87 18.57 9.14
C PRO A 66 11.25 17.54 10.07
N LYS A 67 12.09 16.63 10.55
CA LYS A 67 11.73 15.71 11.62
C LYS A 67 11.21 16.50 12.81
N GLU A 68 10.02 16.17 13.30
CA GLU A 68 9.79 16.34 14.74
C GLU A 68 10.68 15.34 15.49
N PRO A 69 11.39 15.77 16.55
CA PRO A 69 12.19 14.88 17.36
C PRO A 69 11.36 13.71 17.88
N PHE A 70 11.97 12.54 17.77
CA PHE A 70 11.58 11.29 18.37
C PHE A 70 11.18 11.44 19.85
N GLU A 71 9.97 11.01 20.20
CA GLU A 71 9.70 10.46 21.53
C GLU A 71 9.21 9.02 21.36
N GLU A 72 10.02 8.09 21.88
CA GLU A 72 9.59 6.77 22.29
C GLU A 72 8.56 6.95 23.40
N SER A 73 7.28 6.84 23.05
CA SER A 73 6.23 6.60 24.03
C SER A 73 5.21 5.63 23.48
N THR A 74 5.10 4.56 24.24
CA THR A 74 4.13 3.47 24.18
C THR A 74 2.72 3.96 23.90
N THR A 75 2.03 3.23 23.01
CA THR A 75 0.56 3.06 22.97
C THR A 75 -0.26 4.36 23.06
N THR A 76 -0.79 4.88 21.95
CA THR A 76 -2.10 5.57 21.88
C THR A 76 -2.38 6.09 20.45
N THR A 77 -3.57 5.72 19.95
CA THR A 77 -4.35 6.33 18.87
C THR A 77 -3.79 6.42 17.44
N ILE A 78 -4.34 5.57 16.57
CA ILE A 78 -4.28 5.68 15.09
C ILE A 78 -5.21 6.80 14.55
N THR A 79 -5.76 7.67 15.40
CA THR A 79 -6.76 8.69 15.02
C THR A 79 -6.21 10.09 14.69
N SER A 80 -4.89 10.25 14.45
CA SER A 80 -4.29 11.56 14.11
C SER A 80 -3.63 11.62 12.72
N LEU A 81 -4.13 10.88 11.74
CA LEU A 81 -3.82 11.14 10.31
C LEU A 81 -4.79 12.14 9.64
N GLU A 82 -5.71 12.72 10.41
CA GLU A 82 -6.60 13.82 10.02
C GLU A 82 -5.92 15.19 10.22
N LEU A 83 -4.67 15.34 9.78
CA LEU A 83 -4.06 16.67 9.65
C LEU A 83 -3.62 16.89 8.21
N GLN A 84 -4.56 17.50 7.48
CA GLN A 84 -4.31 18.49 6.41
C GLN A 84 -3.73 17.94 5.09
N LEU A 85 -4.36 16.91 4.53
CA LEU A 85 -4.24 16.65 3.09
C LEU A 85 -5.11 17.67 2.33
N PRO A 86 -4.56 18.47 1.40
CA PRO A 86 -5.38 19.36 0.59
C PRO A 86 -6.35 18.53 -0.23
N VAL A 87 -7.61 18.99 -0.24
CA VAL A 87 -8.73 18.59 -1.11
C VAL A 87 -8.29 18.66 -2.57
N VAL A 88 -7.58 17.64 -3.05
CA VAL A 88 -7.43 17.36 -4.47
C VAL A 88 -7.25 15.85 -4.53
N LEU A 89 -8.38 15.16 -4.67
CA LEU A 89 -8.63 13.98 -5.50
C LEU A 89 -9.90 13.32 -4.97
N ASN A 90 -11.03 14.02 -5.14
CA ASN A 90 -12.34 13.38 -5.17
C ASN A 90 -12.31 12.35 -6.29
N PHE A 91 -12.14 11.07 -5.95
CA PHE A 91 -12.59 9.99 -6.81
C PHE A 91 -13.91 9.47 -6.25
N PRO A 92 -14.94 9.29 -7.09
CA PRO A 92 -16.20 8.75 -6.62
C PRO A 92 -15.96 7.33 -6.09
N VAL A 93 -16.35 7.10 -4.85
CA VAL A 93 -16.54 5.76 -4.31
C VAL A 93 -17.62 5.12 -5.18
N HIS A 94 -17.23 4.16 -6.02
CA HIS A 94 -18.21 3.23 -6.58
C HIS A 94 -18.37 2.14 -5.54
N GLU A 95 -19.53 2.12 -4.89
CA GLU A 95 -19.99 0.99 -4.10
C GLU A 95 -20.16 -0.17 -5.09
N ASP A 96 -19.36 -1.23 -4.93
CA ASP A 96 -19.52 -2.48 -5.69
C ASP A 96 -20.71 -3.24 -5.09
N ASP A 97 -21.92 -2.81 -5.45
CA ASP A 97 -23.13 -3.58 -5.20
C ASP A 97 -23.13 -4.80 -6.13
N GLY A 98 -23.01 -5.97 -5.51
CA GLY A 98 -22.75 -7.23 -6.19
C GLY A 98 -23.75 -7.61 -7.28
N ALA A 99 -23.22 -8.20 -8.35
CA ALA A 99 -23.97 -8.99 -9.30
C ALA A 99 -23.42 -10.43 -9.33
N PRO A 100 -24.30 -11.46 -9.37
CA PRO A 100 -23.87 -12.85 -9.42
C PRO A 100 -23.32 -13.17 -10.82
N ILE A 101 -22.13 -13.79 -10.89
CA ILE A 101 -21.62 -14.39 -12.12
C ILE A 101 -22.40 -15.69 -12.35
N GLY A 102 -23.53 -15.59 -13.04
CA GLY A 102 -24.23 -16.70 -13.67
C GLY A 102 -23.98 -16.63 -15.18
N GLY A 103 -23.47 -17.72 -15.74
CA GLY A 103 -23.13 -17.84 -17.16
C GLY A 103 -22.26 -19.06 -17.41
N ASP A 104 -22.87 -20.23 -17.23
CA ASP A 104 -22.48 -21.49 -17.82
C ASP A 104 -22.45 -21.39 -19.35
N ASP A 105 -21.30 -21.65 -19.96
CA ASP A 105 -21.23 -22.08 -21.36
C ASP A 105 -20.37 -23.35 -21.40
N SER A 106 -21.05 -24.48 -21.22
CA SER A 106 -20.46 -25.81 -21.37
C SER A 106 -20.37 -26.09 -22.86
N SER A 107 -19.16 -26.15 -23.39
CA SER A 107 -18.91 -26.67 -24.74
C SER A 107 -19.07 -28.20 -24.71
N ASP A 108 -20.15 -28.69 -25.30
CA ASP A 108 -20.31 -30.11 -25.60
C ASP A 108 -19.28 -30.53 -26.65
N ILE A 109 -18.38 -31.42 -26.24
CA ILE A 109 -17.45 -32.14 -27.11
C ILE A 109 -18.24 -33.31 -27.73
N GLU A 110 -18.45 -33.30 -29.06
CA GLU A 110 -18.94 -34.47 -29.76
C GLU A 110 -17.90 -35.60 -29.69
N ILE A 111 -18.28 -36.73 -29.10
CA ILE A 111 -17.54 -37.98 -29.19
C ILE A 111 -17.94 -38.65 -30.50
N SER A 112 -17.01 -38.72 -31.45
CA SER A 112 -17.14 -39.56 -32.65
C SER A 112 -16.88 -41.02 -32.27
N GLU A 113 -17.87 -41.87 -32.51
CA GLU A 113 -17.78 -43.33 -32.40
C GLU A 113 -17.03 -43.91 -33.62
N VAL A 114 -16.07 -44.81 -33.38
CA VAL A 114 -15.53 -45.79 -34.35
C VAL A 114 -15.22 -47.11 -33.65
#